data_AF-A0A2V9CKT5-F1
#
_entry.id   AF-A0A2V9CKT5-F1
#
_cell.length_a   1.000
_cell.length_b   1.000
_cell.length_c   1.000
_cell.angle_alpha   90.00
_cell.angle_beta   90.00
_cell.angle_gamma   90.00
#
_symmetry.space_group_name_H-M   'P 1'
#
loop_
_entity.id
_entity.type
_entity.pdbx_description
1 polymer ?
#
loop_
_entity_poly.entity_id
_entity_poly.type
_entity_poly.pdbx_seq_one_letter_code
_entity_poly.pdbx_strand_id
1 'polypeptide(L)' 'MNCRFARPVEGKQTAIYFLCERSRTDRTFLKYPRLPVLRCSGYVSSGKPEAKVPELCSRWR' A
#
# COMPACT_ATOMS: atom_id res chain seq x y z
N MET A 1 -1.93 3.51 -2.75
CA MET A 1 -2.15 2.05 -2.59
C MET A 1 -3.64 1.78 -2.54
N ASN A 2 -4.23 1.20 -3.59
CA ASN A 2 -5.69 1.09 -3.78
C ASN A 2 -6.24 -0.29 -3.38
N CYS A 3 -5.84 -0.82 -2.22
CA CYS A 3 -6.31 -2.13 -1.74
C CYS A 3 -7.39 -1.96 -0.66
N ARG A 4 -8.49 -2.72 -0.76
CA ARG A 4 -9.60 -2.71 0.21
C ARG A 4 -9.16 -3.05 1.64
N PHE A 5 -8.12 -3.88 1.78
CA PHE A 5 -7.59 -4.34 3.07
C PHE A 5 -6.41 -3.50 3.59
N ALA A 6 -5.97 -2.49 2.86
CA ALA A 6 -4.86 -1.65 3.28
C ALA A 6 -5.37 -0.49 4.15
N ARG A 7 -4.80 -0.36 5.36
CA ARG A 7 -5.05 0.77 6.25
C ARG A 7 -3.79 1.60 6.40
N PRO A 8 -3.83 2.93 6.18
CA PRO A 8 -2.71 3.78 6.53
C PRO A 8 -2.54 3.80 8.05
N VAL A 9 -1.30 3.76 8.50
CA VAL A 9 -0.90 3.86 9.90
C VAL A 9 0.17 4.94 9.97
N GLU A 10 -0.07 5.90 10.86
CA GLU A 10 0.85 7.01 11.08
C GLU A 10 2.12 6.52 11.79
N GLY A 11 3.28 6.88 11.22
CA GLY A 11 4.59 6.67 11.83
C GLY A 11 4.95 7.81 12.78
N LYS A 12 6.10 7.67 13.45
CA LYS A 12 6.62 8.69 14.39
C LYS A 12 7.06 10.02 13.74
N GLN A 13 7.07 10.11 12.41
CA GLN A 13 7.49 11.29 11.65
C GLN A 13 6.53 11.44 10.44
N THR A 14 7.05 11.74 9.25
CA THR A 14 6.28 11.88 8.01
C THR A 14 6.02 10.55 7.28
N ALA A 15 6.42 9.42 7.87
CA ALA A 15 6.24 8.12 7.23
C ALA A 15 4.80 7.62 7.43
N ILE A 16 4.10 7.36 6.32
CA ILE A 16 2.85 6.61 6.32
C ILE A 16 3.18 5.16 5.99
N TYR A 17 2.86 4.26 6.91
CA TYR A 17 2.93 2.82 6.68
C TYR A 17 1.57 2.30 6.28
N PHE A 18 1.53 1.18 5.56
CA PHE A 18 0.28 0.50 5.24
C PHE A 18 0.22 -0.85 5.95
N LEU A 19 -0.81 -1.04 6.77
CA LEU A 19 -1.12 -2.31 7.40
C LEU A 19 -2.10 -3.09 6.53
N CYS A 20 -1.78 -4.34 6.22
CA CYS A 20 -2.74 -5.28 5.65
C CYS A 20 -3.61 -5.87 6.76
N GLU A 21 -4.91 -5.62 6.74
CA GLU A 21 -5.84 -6.12 7.77
C GLU A 21 -5.87 -7.65 7.84
N ARG A 22 -5.71 -8.35 6.71
CA ARG A 22 -5.67 -9.83 6.65
C ARG A 22 -4.50 -10.41 7.45
N SER A 23 -3.40 -9.69 7.60
CA SER A 23 -2.24 -10.17 8.38
C SER A 23 -2.53 -10.33 9.88
N ARG A 24 -3.64 -9.78 10.37
CA ARG A 24 -4.06 -9.91 11.77
C ARG A 24 -4.68 -11.26 12.09
N THR A 25 -5.30 -11.90 11.10
CA THR A 25 -6.09 -13.13 11.29
C THR A 25 -5.63 -14.29 10.42
N ASP A 26 -5.11 -14.00 9.23
CA ASP A 26 -4.72 -14.99 8.23
C ASP A 26 -3.19 -15.10 8.18
N ARG A 27 -2.67 -16.23 8.68
CA ARG A 27 -1.22 -16.50 8.78
C ARG A 27 -0.53 -16.59 7.42
N THR A 28 -1.27 -16.72 6.33
CA THR A 28 -0.71 -16.68 4.97
C THR A 28 -0.28 -15.26 4.57
N PHE A 29 -0.80 -14.22 5.25
CA PHE A 29 -0.43 -12.83 5.06
C PHE A 29 0.52 -12.37 6.17
N LEU A 30 1.82 -12.50 5.95
CA LEU A 30 2.82 -12.02 6.91
C LEU A 30 2.76 -10.49 7.04
N LYS A 31 2.82 -9.97 8.28
CA LYS A 31 2.88 -8.52 8.57
C LYS A 31 4.06 -7.84 7.86
N TYR A 32 5.19 -8.55 7.77
CA TYR A 32 6.39 -8.11 7.08
C TYR A 32 6.83 -9.22 6.11
N PRO A 33 6.31 -9.23 4.87
CA PRO A 33 6.69 -10.23 3.88
C PRO A 33 8.15 -10.03 3.45
N ARG A 34 8.81 -11.12 3.06
CA ARG A 34 10.17 -11.08 2.52
C ARG A 34 10.16 -10.33 1.19
N LEU A 35 11.01 -9.32 1.05
CA LEU A 35 11.11 -8.50 -0.16
C LEU A 35 12.03 -9.14 -1.21
N PRO A 36 11.79 -8.89 -2.52
CA PRO A 36 10.74 -8.04 -3.08
C PRO A 36 9.40 -8.78 -3.31
N VAL A 37 8.28 -8.17 -2.91
CA VAL A 37 6.94 -8.68 -3.22
C VAL A 37 6.45 -8.05 -4.52
N LEU A 38 6.50 -8.80 -5.62
CA LEU A 38 6.10 -8.32 -6.94
C LEU A 38 4.58 -8.29 -7.13
N ARG A 39 3.86 -9.25 -6.55
CA ARG A 39 2.40 -9.34 -6.59
C ARG A 39 1.87 -9.91 -5.28
N CYS A 40 0.78 -9.33 -4.76
CA CYS A 40 0.10 -9.82 -3.56
C CYS A 40 -1.11 -10.67 -3.97
N SER A 41 -1.16 -11.93 -3.53
CA SER A 41 -2.25 -12.88 -3.82
C SER A 41 -3.60 -12.46 -3.23
N GLY A 42 -3.61 -11.62 -2.19
CA GLY A 42 -4.83 -11.11 -1.55
C GLY A 42 -5.21 -9.68 -1.94
N TYR A 43 -4.62 -9.13 -3.01
CA TYR A 43 -4.94 -7.78 -3.45
C TYR A 43 -6.38 -7.70 -3.98
N VAL A 44 -7.13 -6.73 -3.47
CA VAL A 44 -8.49 -6.44 -3.94
C VAL A 44 -8.59 -4.93 -4.12
N SER A 45 -8.89 -4.48 -5.34
CA SER A 45 -9.03 -3.05 -5.65
C SER A 45 -10.14 -2.43 -4.81
N SER A 46 -9.86 -1.28 -4.19
CA SER A 46 -10.86 -0.51 -3.44
C SER A 46 -11.76 0.35 -4.34
N GLY A 47 -11.59 0.30 -5.66
CA GLY A 47 -12.35 1.12 -6.61
C GLY A 47 -12.06 2.62 -6.53
N LYS A 48 -11.09 3.03 -5.69
CA LYS A 48 -10.66 4.43 -5.63
C LYS A 48 -9.83 4.72 -6.88
N PRO A 49 -10.14 5.77 -7.64
CA PRO A 49 -9.30 6.17 -8.75
C PRO A 49 -7.91 6.53 -8.21
N GLU A 50 -6.88 5.96 -8.83
CA GLU A 50 -5.49 6.28 -8.50
C GLU A 50 -5.29 7.79 -8.68
N ALA A 51 -4.78 8.46 -7.65
CA ALA A 51 -4.53 9.89 -7.69
C ALA A 51 -3.53 10.16 -8.83
N LYS A 52 -4.00 10.81 -9.92
CA LYS A 52 -3.13 11.24 -11.01
C LYS A 52 -2.00 12.07 -10.42
N VAL A 53 -0.75 11.62 -10.63
CA VAL A 53 0.42 12.44 -10.34
C VAL A 53 0.33 13.66 -11.25
N PRO A 54 0.32 14.90 -10.71
CA PRO A 54 0.21 16.07 -11.55
C PRO A 54 1.42 16.15 -12.49
N GLU A 55 1.14 16.45 -13.76
CA GLU A 55 2.07 16.51 -14.89
C GLU A 55 3.23 17.54 -14.75
N LEU A 56 3.35 18.18 -13.58
CA LEU A 56 4.33 19.20 -13.23
C LEU A 56 5.77 18.66 -13.03
N CYS A 57 5.96 17.34 -13.06
CA CYS A 57 7.30 16.71 -12.97
C CYS A 57 8.06 16.69 -14.31
N SER A 58 7.52 17.29 -15.37
CA SER A 58 8.21 17.42 -16.67
C SER A 58 9.07 18.69 -16.80
N ARG A 59 9.13 19.55 -15.76
CA ARG A 59 9.86 20.84 -15.79
C ARG A 59 11.12 20.91 -14.90
N TRP A 60 11.55 19.81 -14.28
CA TRP A 60 12.81 19.74 -13.53
C TRP A 60 13.90 19.16 -14.45
N ARG A 61 14.57 20.05 -15.20
CA ARG A 61 15.83 19.80 -15.91
C ARG A 61 16.89 20.73 -15.33
#